data_AF-A0A2T4UEF6-F1
#
_entry.id   AF-A0A2T4UEF6-F1
#
_cell.length_a   1.000
_cell.length_b   1.000
_cell.length_c   1.000
_cell.angle_alpha   90.00
_cell.angle_beta   90.00
_cell.angle_gamma   90.00
#
_symmetry.space_group_name_H-M   'P 1'
#
loop_
_entity.id
_entity.type
_entity.pdbx_description
1 polymer ?
#
loop_
_entity_poly.entity_id
_entity_poly.type
_entity_poly.pdbx_seq_one_letter_code
_entity_poly.pdbx_strand_id
1 'polypeptide(L)'
;MSINPDDLLSDAAIRAAMGALASRNSHHLDGMTEEEQQNALQHWHELVTDVLTAARATLQGDPDVPVVEGELPGRAVIVLQDAGGEDVNVHATFHPELEDLGNEEVGGTPAQITAVMLLQSLGGEDGEPEPGQA
;
A
#
# COMPACT_ATOMS: atom_id res chain seq x y z
N MET A 1 -18.29 -22.59 13.71
CA MET A 1 -18.45 -22.35 12.27
C MET A 1 -17.27 -21.49 11.85
N SER A 2 -16.35 -22.02 11.05
CA SER A 2 -15.19 -21.27 10.54
C SER A 2 -15.55 -20.76 9.14
N ILE A 3 -15.40 -19.46 8.92
CA ILE A 3 -15.60 -18.82 7.61
C ILE A 3 -14.32 -19.05 6.81
N ASN A 4 -14.42 -19.59 5.60
CA ASN A 4 -13.27 -19.67 4.71
C ASN A 4 -13.03 -18.27 4.10
N PRO A 5 -11.82 -17.69 4.16
CA PRO A 5 -11.51 -16.40 3.54
C PRO A 5 -11.88 -16.32 2.05
N ASP A 6 -11.84 -17.44 1.32
CA ASP A 6 -12.27 -17.50 -0.08
C ASP A 6 -13.77 -17.24 -0.26
N ASP A 7 -14.59 -17.47 0.76
CA ASP A 7 -16.04 -17.20 0.72
C ASP A 7 -16.35 -15.70 0.61
N LEU A 8 -15.41 -14.82 0.99
CA LEU A 8 -15.55 -13.37 0.87
C LEU A 8 -15.63 -12.89 -0.58
N LEU A 9 -15.01 -13.62 -1.52
CA LEU A 9 -15.07 -13.29 -2.95
C LEU A 9 -16.15 -14.08 -3.69
N SER A 10 -17.03 -14.78 -2.95
CA SER A 10 -18.17 -15.45 -3.56
C SER A 10 -19.14 -14.45 -4.17
N ASP A 11 -19.79 -14.86 -5.26
CA ASP A 11 -20.87 -14.11 -5.92
C ASP A 11 -22.01 -13.76 -4.94
N ALA A 12 -22.27 -14.61 -3.94
CA ALA A 12 -23.22 -14.31 -2.87
C ALA A 12 -22.76 -13.14 -1.98
N ALA A 13 -21.49 -13.12 -1.58
CA ALA A 13 -20.93 -12.04 -0.76
C ALA A 13 -20.86 -10.71 -1.52
N ILE A 14 -20.41 -10.74 -2.78
CA ILE A 14 -20.34 -9.54 -3.64
C ILE A 14 -21.75 -8.95 -3.85
N ARG A 15 -22.76 -9.79 -4.17
CA ARG A 15 -24.14 -9.32 -4.30
C ARG A 15 -24.71 -8.74 -3.01
N ALA A 16 -24.41 -9.35 -1.86
CA ALA A 16 -24.87 -8.83 -0.57
C ALA A 16 -24.25 -7.45 -0.27
N ALA A 17 -22.95 -7.27 -0.53
CA ALA A 17 -22.28 -5.99 -0.37
C ALA A 17 -22.81 -4.91 -1.32
N MET A 18 -23.02 -5.26 -2.59
CA MET A 18 -23.66 -4.38 -3.58
C MET A 18 -25.08 -3.99 -3.18
N GLY A 19 -25.88 -4.94 -2.67
CA GLY A 19 -27.22 -4.67 -2.16
C GLY A 19 -27.24 -3.71 -0.97
N ALA A 20 -26.27 -3.85 -0.05
CA ALA A 20 -26.11 -2.93 1.07
C ALA A 20 -25.72 -1.51 0.61
N LEU A 21 -24.80 -1.39 -0.38
CA LEU A 21 -24.43 -0.11 -0.97
C LEU A 21 -25.60 0.54 -1.71
N ALA A 22 -26.34 -0.22 -2.52
CA ALA A 22 -27.53 0.28 -3.21
C ALA A 22 -28.61 0.74 -2.22
N SER A 23 -28.84 -0.02 -1.15
CA SER A 23 -29.79 0.36 -0.10
C SER A 23 -29.36 1.63 0.63
N ARG A 24 -28.07 1.82 0.89
CA ARG A 24 -27.55 3.02 1.55
C ARG A 24 -27.63 4.27 0.66
N ASN A 25 -27.51 4.08 -0.66
CA ASN A 25 -27.47 5.15 -1.65
C ASN A 25 -28.79 5.29 -2.43
N SER A 26 -29.89 4.68 -1.97
CA SER A 26 -31.17 4.65 -2.70
C SER A 26 -31.66 6.05 -3.10
N HIS A 27 -31.54 7.02 -2.20
CA HIS A 27 -31.92 8.41 -2.46
C HIS A 27 -31.04 9.10 -3.53
N HIS A 28 -29.79 8.70 -3.69
CA HIS A 28 -28.93 9.22 -4.75
C HIS A 28 -29.24 8.55 -6.09
N LEU A 29 -29.58 7.26 -6.08
CA LEU A 29 -29.97 6.53 -7.30
C LEU A 29 -31.28 7.07 -7.90
N ASP A 30 -32.25 7.46 -7.06
CA ASP A 30 -33.53 8.03 -7.52
C ASP A 30 -33.37 9.30 -8.37
N GLY A 31 -32.26 10.04 -8.17
CA GLY A 31 -31.94 11.25 -8.92
C GLY A 31 -31.06 11.03 -10.16
N MET A 32 -30.57 9.79 -10.37
CA MET A 32 -29.65 9.46 -11.45
C MET A 32 -30.39 8.94 -12.69
N THR A 33 -29.87 9.27 -13.86
CA THR A 33 -30.26 8.63 -15.13
C THR A 33 -29.87 7.15 -15.14
N GLU A 34 -30.47 6.37 -16.04
CA GLU A 34 -30.15 4.94 -16.17
C GLU A 34 -28.67 4.68 -16.48
N GLU A 35 -28.02 5.58 -17.23
CA GLU A 35 -26.59 5.50 -17.56
C GLU A 35 -25.72 5.78 -16.32
N GLU A 36 -26.05 6.81 -15.54
CA GLU A 36 -25.36 7.13 -14.29
C GLU A 36 -25.54 6.02 -13.24
N GLN A 37 -26.73 5.41 -13.16
CA GLN A 37 -26.97 4.27 -12.27
C GLN A 37 -26.11 3.06 -12.67
N GLN A 38 -26.02 2.75 -13.97
CA GLN A 38 -25.17 1.66 -14.46
C GLN A 38 -23.68 1.92 -14.16
N ASN A 39 -23.22 3.15 -14.36
CA ASN A 39 -21.85 3.54 -14.02
C ASN A 39 -21.57 3.43 -12.51
N ALA A 40 -22.48 3.93 -11.67
CA ALA A 40 -22.36 3.84 -10.22
C ALA A 40 -22.32 2.38 -9.75
N LEU A 41 -23.17 1.51 -10.30
CA LEU A 41 -23.16 0.08 -9.98
C LEU A 41 -21.86 -0.61 -10.40
N GLN A 42 -21.31 -0.28 -11.57
CA GLN A 42 -20.02 -0.80 -12.02
C GLN A 42 -18.89 -0.36 -11.08
N HIS A 43 -18.86 0.93 -10.75
CA HIS A 43 -17.85 1.48 -9.84
C HIS A 43 -17.92 0.86 -8.44
N TRP A 44 -19.13 0.68 -7.89
CA TRP A 44 -19.30 0.02 -6.61
C TRP A 44 -18.90 -1.45 -6.64
N HIS A 45 -19.11 -2.14 -7.76
CA HIS A 45 -18.66 -3.51 -7.92
C HIS A 45 -17.13 -3.62 -7.83
N GLU A 46 -16.41 -2.71 -8.49
CA GLU A 46 -14.95 -2.61 -8.41
C GLU A 46 -14.52 -2.37 -6.96
N LEU A 47 -15.11 -1.35 -6.29
CA LEU A 47 -14.78 -1.02 -4.91
C LEU A 47 -15.05 -2.17 -3.93
N VAL A 48 -16.19 -2.86 -4.08
CA VAL A 48 -16.53 -4.04 -3.26
C VAL A 48 -15.51 -5.16 -3.48
N THR A 49 -15.11 -5.39 -4.72
CA THR A 49 -14.13 -6.43 -5.06
C THR A 49 -12.77 -6.10 -4.44
N ASP A 50 -12.33 -4.85 -4.51
CA ASP A 50 -11.06 -4.40 -3.92
C ASP A 50 -11.06 -4.56 -2.40
N VAL A 51 -12.12 -4.11 -1.73
CA VAL A 51 -12.26 -4.20 -0.26
C VAL A 51 -12.29 -5.66 0.20
N LEU A 52 -13.05 -6.53 -0.47
CA LEU A 52 -13.16 -7.94 -0.11
C LEU A 52 -11.87 -8.71 -0.43
N THR A 53 -11.15 -8.32 -1.49
CA THR A 53 -9.83 -8.89 -1.82
C THR A 53 -8.82 -8.54 -0.74
N ALA A 54 -8.78 -7.27 -0.30
CA ALA A 54 -7.96 -6.86 0.82
C ALA A 54 -8.34 -7.63 2.10
N ALA A 55 -9.63 -7.69 2.45
CA ALA A 55 -10.09 -8.44 3.63
C ALA A 55 -9.70 -9.93 3.58
N ARG A 56 -9.84 -10.58 2.42
CA ARG A 56 -9.43 -11.98 2.21
C ARG A 56 -7.95 -12.15 2.45
N ALA A 57 -7.12 -11.29 1.87
CA ALA A 57 -5.68 -11.39 1.97
C ALA A 57 -5.22 -11.13 3.44
N THR A 58 -5.86 -10.21 4.18
CA THR A 58 -5.64 -10.06 5.64
C THR A 58 -5.95 -11.35 6.39
N LEU A 59 -7.08 -12.00 6.08
CA LEU A 59 -7.48 -13.25 6.76
C LEU A 59 -6.60 -14.45 6.38
N GLN A 60 -5.98 -14.42 5.21
CA GLN A 60 -5.01 -15.43 4.76
C GLN A 60 -3.61 -15.19 5.36
N GLY A 61 -3.41 -14.08 6.07
CA GLY A 61 -2.10 -13.69 6.58
C GLY A 61 -1.14 -13.28 5.47
N ASP A 62 -1.67 -12.76 4.36
CA ASP A 62 -0.87 -12.22 3.28
C ASP A 62 -0.13 -10.98 3.78
N PRO A 63 1.22 -11.00 3.84
CA PRO A 63 2.02 -9.91 4.40
C PRO A 63 1.90 -8.59 3.62
N ASP A 64 1.33 -8.61 2.41
CA ASP A 64 1.20 -7.44 1.54
C ASP A 64 -0.11 -6.65 1.75
N VAL A 65 -0.94 -6.99 2.74
CA VAL A 65 -2.21 -6.30 2.98
C VAL A 65 -2.12 -5.27 4.11
N PRO A 66 -2.50 -4.00 3.85
CA PRO A 66 -2.53 -2.98 4.88
C PRO A 66 -3.68 -3.23 5.88
N VAL A 67 -3.34 -3.53 7.13
CA VAL A 67 -4.28 -3.59 8.26
C VAL A 67 -4.26 -2.26 9.02
N VAL A 68 -5.43 -1.74 9.39
CA VAL A 68 -5.61 -0.61 10.33
C VAL A 68 -6.71 -1.06 11.29
N GLU A 69 -6.56 -1.07 12.62
CA GLU A 69 -6.12 0.03 13.50
C GLU A 69 -5.06 -0.39 14.54
N GLY A 70 -4.06 0.47 14.73
CA GLY A 70 -3.06 0.41 15.81
C GLY A 70 -1.64 0.67 15.32
N GLU A 71 -1.22 -0.04 14.29
CA GLU A 71 0.06 0.13 13.61
C GLU A 71 -0.17 -0.22 12.13
N LEU A 72 -0.24 0.80 11.27
CA LEU A 72 -0.18 0.56 9.82
C LEU A 72 1.14 -0.17 9.54
N PRO A 73 1.15 -1.30 8.80
CA PRO A 73 2.40 -1.91 8.39
C PRO A 73 3.18 -0.87 7.60
N GLY A 74 4.38 -0.52 8.07
CA GLY A 74 5.14 0.54 7.45
C GLY A 74 5.60 0.14 6.06
N ARG A 75 5.37 1.03 5.11
CA ARG A 75 5.70 0.90 3.69
C ARG A 75 6.82 1.86 3.33
N ALA A 76 7.73 1.40 2.48
CA ALA A 76 8.71 2.25 1.81
C ALA A 76 8.52 2.14 0.30
N VAL A 77 8.54 3.28 -0.40
CA VAL A 77 8.58 3.36 -1.87
C VAL A 77 9.97 3.86 -2.25
N ILE A 78 10.72 3.03 -2.98
CA ILE A 78 12.05 3.38 -3.49
C ILE A 78 11.92 3.55 -5.01
N VAL A 79 12.30 4.72 -5.51
CA VAL A 79 12.38 5.02 -6.94
C VAL A 79 13.85 5.08 -7.33
N LEU A 80 14.25 4.18 -8.23
CA LEU A 80 15.55 4.18 -8.89
C LEU A 80 15.37 4.82 -10.27
N GLN A 81 15.98 5.98 -10.47
CA GLN A 81 15.91 6.71 -11.72
C GLN A 81 17.30 6.80 -12.35
N ASP A 82 17.39 6.47 -13.64
CA ASP A 82 18.61 6.67 -14.44
C ASP A 82 18.95 8.18 -14.46
N ALA A 83 20.16 8.51 -13.98
CA ALA A 83 20.67 9.89 -13.96
C ALA A 83 21.51 10.21 -15.21
N GLY A 84 21.74 9.22 -16.08
CA GLY A 84 22.63 9.29 -17.23
C GLY A 84 24.05 8.85 -16.88
N GLY A 85 24.72 8.15 -17.80
CA GLY A 85 26.06 7.60 -17.55
C GLY A 85 26.00 6.29 -16.77
N GLU A 86 26.80 6.16 -15.72
CA GLU A 86 26.78 5.03 -14.77
C GLU A 86 26.02 5.38 -13.47
N ASP A 87 25.44 6.58 -13.40
CA ASP A 87 24.84 7.14 -12.19
C ASP A 87 23.34 6.79 -12.06
N VAL A 88 22.89 6.54 -10.82
CA VAL A 88 21.49 6.27 -10.48
C VAL A 88 21.02 7.21 -9.37
N ASN A 89 19.93 7.94 -9.60
CA ASN A 89 19.24 8.72 -8.57
C ASN A 89 18.31 7.81 -7.77
N VAL A 90 18.40 7.89 -6.44
CA VAL A 90 17.57 7.09 -5.53
C VAL A 90 16.70 8.01 -4.68
N HIS A 91 15.39 7.84 -4.78
CA HIS A 91 14.42 8.53 -3.93
C HIS A 91 13.68 7.52 -3.05
N ALA A 92 13.55 7.80 -1.76
CA ALA A 92 12.80 6.98 -0.82
C ALA A 92 11.69 7.79 -0.16
N THR A 93 10.50 7.20 -0.05
CA THR A 93 9.36 7.77 0.68
C THR A 93 8.79 6.71 1.61
N PHE A 94 8.57 7.08 2.86
CA PHE A 94 8.12 6.17 3.91
C PHE A 94 6.73 6.55 4.40
N HIS A 95 5.87 5.55 4.60
CA HIS A 95 4.54 5.72 5.18
C HIS A 95 4.29 4.65 6.25
N PRO A 96 4.03 5.01 7.52
CA PRO A 96 4.04 6.37 8.06
C PRO A 96 5.42 7.04 7.93
N GLU A 97 5.49 8.36 8.11
CA GLU A 97 6.77 9.08 8.10
C GLU A 97 7.71 8.52 9.18
N LEU A 98 9.02 8.54 8.91
CA LEU A 98 10.03 8.16 9.89
C LEU A 98 10.01 9.15 11.06
N GLU A 99 10.19 8.64 12.26
CA GLU A 99 10.35 9.46 13.46
C GLU A 99 11.82 9.87 13.60
N ASP A 100 12.09 11.16 13.78
CA ASP A 100 13.44 11.63 14.13
C ASP A 100 13.64 11.46 15.64
N LEU A 101 14.54 10.55 16.03
CA LEU A 101 14.86 10.27 17.43
C LEU A 101 16.04 11.12 17.93
N GLY A 102 16.66 11.94 17.07
CA GLY A 102 17.85 12.73 17.36
C GLY A 102 19.16 11.94 17.21
N ASN A 103 20.31 12.63 17.26
CA ASN A 103 21.66 12.04 17.11
C ASN A 103 21.83 11.16 15.86
N GLU A 104 21.23 11.57 14.73
CA GLU A 104 21.26 10.83 13.46
C GLU A 104 20.51 9.47 13.51
N GLU A 105 19.74 9.22 14.58
CA GLU A 105 18.93 8.02 14.75
C GLU A 105 17.50 8.24 14.24
N VAL A 106 16.99 7.28 13.48
CA VAL A 106 15.63 7.30 12.94
C VAL A 106 14.81 6.14 13.49
N GLY A 107 13.61 6.46 13.96
CA GLY A 107 12.59 5.52 14.40
C GLY A 107 11.65 5.17 13.24
N GLY A 108 11.25 3.91 13.18
CA GLY A 108 10.34 3.43 12.15
C GLY A 108 9.99 1.97 12.37
N THR A 109 9.03 1.49 11.58
CA THR A 109 8.70 0.06 11.56
C THR A 109 9.89 -0.77 11.04
N PRO A 110 9.96 -2.09 11.34
CA PRO A 110 11.07 -2.93 10.90
C PRO A 110 11.35 -2.90 9.39
N ALA A 111 10.30 -2.82 8.56
CA ALA A 111 10.43 -2.72 7.11
C ALA A 111 11.10 -1.41 6.67
N GLN A 112 10.76 -0.31 7.33
CA GLN A 112 11.31 1.01 7.02
C GLN A 112 12.77 1.13 7.44
N ILE A 113 13.12 0.64 8.64
CA ILE A 113 14.51 0.58 9.11
C ILE A 113 15.37 -0.28 8.18
N THR A 114 14.85 -1.45 7.75
CA THR A 114 15.54 -2.32 6.79
C THR A 114 15.81 -1.60 5.46
N ALA A 115 14.83 -0.85 4.94
CA ALA A 115 14.99 -0.07 3.71
C ALA A 115 16.01 1.06 3.87
N VAL A 116 16.03 1.77 5.02
CA VAL A 116 17.07 2.78 5.31
C VAL A 116 18.47 2.15 5.32
N MET A 117 18.65 1.00 5.97
CA MET A 117 19.92 0.29 6.00
C MET A 117 20.39 -0.14 4.59
N LEU A 118 19.46 -0.61 3.75
CA LEU A 118 19.77 -0.96 2.36
C LEU A 118 20.23 0.27 1.56
N LEU A 119 19.54 1.41 1.69
CA LEU A 119 19.91 2.66 1.01
C LEU A 119 21.29 3.17 1.46
N GLN A 120 21.59 3.08 2.75
CA GLN A 120 22.91 3.44 3.29
C GLN A 120 24.01 2.51 2.77
N SER A 121 23.73 1.22 2.60
CA SER A 121 24.71 0.28 2.03
C SER A 121 24.99 0.57 0.55
N LEU A 122 24.00 1.04 -0.19
CA LEU A 122 24.13 1.40 -1.62
C LEU A 122 24.87 2.74 -1.82
N GLY A 123 24.73 3.69 -0.89
CA GLY A 123 25.48 4.95 -0.91
C GLY A 123 26.87 4.86 -0.25
N GLY A 124 27.29 3.67 0.16
CA GLY A 124 28.48 3.43 0.99
C GLY A 124 29.75 3.02 0.24
N GLU A 125 29.83 3.21 -1.07
CA GLU A 125 31.02 2.90 -1.88
C GLU A 125 31.42 4.08 -2.78
N ASP A 126 31.99 5.12 -2.17
CA ASP A 126 32.93 6.05 -2.83
C ASP A 126 34.04 6.42 -1.83
N GLY A 127 34.73 5.39 -1.34
CA GLY A 127 36.03 5.54 -0.68
C GLY A 127 37.12 5.66 -1.74
N GLU A 128 37.23 6.82 -2.38
CA GLU A 128 38.33 7.12 -3.28
C GLU A 128 39.66 7.04 -2.49
N PRO A 129 40.65 6.20 -2.88
CA PRO A 129 41.92 6.15 -2.18
C PRO A 129 42.67 7.48 -2.40
N GLU A 130 42.95 8.23 -1.33
CA GLU A 130 43.77 9.45 -1.40
C GLU A 130 45.12 9.15 -2.10
N PRO A 131 45.40 9.72 -3.29
CA PRO A 131 46.67 9.53 -3.95
C PRO A 131 47.62 10.65 -3.53
N GLY A 132 48.57 10.37 -2.61
CA GLY A 132 49.59 11.39 -2.34
C GLY A 132 50.58 11.23 -1.18
N GLN A 133 50.96 10.02 -0.76
CA GLN A 133 52.17 9.85 0.07
C GLN A 133 53.17 8.91 -0.59
N ALA A 134 54.05 9.50 -1.41
CA ALA A 134 55.36 8.97 -1.76
C ALA A 134 56.34 10.13 -1.95
#